data_AF-A0A7Y2N9E1-F1
#
_entry.id   AF-A0A7Y2N9E1-F1
#
_cell.length_a   1.000
_cell.length_b   1.000
_cell.length_c   1.000
_cell.angle_alpha   90.00
_cell.angle_beta   90.00
_cell.angle_gamma   90.00
#
_symmetry.space_group_name_H-M   'P 1'
#
loop_
_entity.id
_entity.type
_entity.pdbx_description
1 polymer ?
#
loop_
_entity_poly.entity_id
_entity_poly.type
_entity_poly.pdbx_seq_one_letter_code
_entity_poly.pdbx_strand_id
1 'polypeptide(L)'
;GFYFESVGDAQLARFKADPANQGKVMDRGLWRYTRHPNYFGDFMVWWGHFLIAASVGWQGLATIIGPVVMSILLMRVSGARLLEKGLKKRRDGYDDYIARTSEFFPRPPRTPVSP
;
A
#
# COMPACT_ATOMS: atom_id res chain seq x y z
N GLY A 1 2.86 3.08 10.84
CA GLY A 1 3.37 3.83 9.68
C GLY A 1 4.72 3.30 9.27
N PHE A 2 5.80 3.81 9.88
CA PHE A 2 7.19 3.52 9.52
C PHE A 2 7.52 2.05 9.24
N TYR A 3 7.07 1.12 10.08
CA TYR A 3 7.31 -0.32 9.82
C TYR A 3 6.75 -0.77 8.47
N PHE A 4 5.50 -0.41 8.14
CA PHE A 4 4.86 -0.81 6.89
C PHE A 4 5.54 -0.18 5.67
N GLU A 5 6.00 1.06 5.81
CA GLU A 5 6.74 1.80 4.79
C GLU A 5 8.12 1.22 4.56
N SER A 6 9.00 1.30 5.57
CA SER A 6 10.40 0.91 5.43
C SER A 6 10.56 -0.58 5.12
N VAL A 7 9.79 -1.46 5.78
CA VAL A 7 9.88 -2.90 5.51
C VAL A 7 9.21 -3.26 4.19
N GLY A 8 8.10 -2.61 3.84
CA GLY A 8 7.43 -2.83 2.56
C GLY A 8 8.34 -2.50 1.38
N ASP A 9 9.01 -1.35 1.43
CA ASP A 9 9.95 -0.92 0.41
C ASP A 9 11.21 -1.79 0.36
N ALA A 10 11.79 -2.12 1.53
CA ALA A 10 12.94 -3.03 1.59
C ALA A 10 12.62 -4.41 1.01
N GLN A 11 11.44 -4.96 1.30
CA GLN A 11 10.97 -6.23 0.73
C GLN A 11 10.85 -6.15 -0.79
N LEU A 12 10.26 -5.07 -1.32
CA LEU A 12 10.11 -4.89 -2.76
C LEU A 12 11.44 -4.68 -3.47
N ALA A 13 12.33 -3.88 -2.87
CA ALA A 13 13.67 -3.63 -3.41
C ALA A 13 14.47 -4.92 -3.51
N ARG A 14 14.49 -5.71 -2.43
CA ARG A 14 15.15 -7.04 -2.41
C ARG A 14 14.54 -8.00 -3.43
N PHE A 15 13.21 -8.03 -3.57
CA PHE A 15 12.54 -8.87 -4.56
C PHE A 15 12.95 -8.50 -5.99
N LYS A 16 12.99 -7.20 -6.32
CA LYS A 16 13.35 -6.69 -7.65
C LYS A 16 14.84 -6.87 -7.98
N ALA A 17 15.71 -6.90 -6.98
CA ALA A 17 17.16 -7.04 -7.18
C ALA A 17 17.56 -8.45 -7.63
N ASP A 18 16.73 -9.46 -7.39
CA ASP A 18 16.97 -10.85 -7.78
C ASP A 18 16.43 -11.12 -9.21
N PRO A 19 17.32 -11.42 -10.19
CA PRO A 19 16.91 -11.71 -11.57
C PRO A 19 15.94 -12.88 -11.70
N ALA A 20 15.96 -13.85 -10.76
CA ALA A 20 15.03 -14.98 -10.77
C ALA A 20 13.58 -14.55 -10.52
N ASN A 21 13.34 -13.32 -10.07
CA ASN A 21 12.02 -12.74 -9.85
C ASN A 21 11.53 -11.87 -11.03
N GLN A 22 12.28 -11.78 -12.13
CA GLN A 22 11.81 -11.09 -13.33
C GLN A 22 10.50 -11.70 -13.82
N GLY A 23 9.54 -10.84 -14.15
CA GLY A 23 8.17 -11.23 -14.54
C GLY A 23 7.27 -11.72 -13.40
N LYS A 24 7.81 -12.01 -12.20
CA LYS A 24 7.03 -12.53 -11.07
C LYS A 24 6.36 -11.42 -10.26
N VAL A 25 5.32 -11.80 -9.52
CA VAL A 25 4.58 -10.92 -8.61
C VAL A 25 5.14 -11.05 -7.19
N MET A 26 5.36 -9.92 -6.53
CA MET A 26 5.72 -9.89 -5.12
C MET A 26 4.45 -9.99 -4.28
N ASP A 27 4.20 -11.16 -3.72
CA ASP A 27 3.00 -11.49 -2.92
C ASP A 27 3.34 -12.02 -1.52
N ARG A 28 4.57 -11.73 -1.05
CA ARG A 28 5.13 -12.23 0.22
C ARG A 28 5.37 -11.11 1.21
N GLY A 29 5.51 -11.45 2.49
CA GLY A 29 5.72 -10.47 3.55
C GLY A 29 4.53 -9.53 3.69
N LEU A 30 4.78 -8.21 3.75
CA LEU A 30 3.72 -7.20 3.87
C LEU A 30 2.84 -7.11 2.62
N TRP A 31 3.43 -7.40 1.45
CA TRP A 31 2.74 -7.44 0.16
C TRP A 31 1.67 -8.53 0.09
N ARG A 32 1.73 -9.54 0.97
CA ARG A 32 0.66 -10.54 1.11
C ARG A 32 -0.65 -9.95 1.63
N TYR A 33 -0.57 -8.89 2.44
CA TYR A 33 -1.74 -8.34 3.16
C TYR A 33 -2.35 -7.12 2.48
N THR A 34 -1.53 -6.40 1.73
CA THR A 34 -1.95 -5.23 0.96
C THR A 34 -1.05 -5.07 -0.26
N ARG A 35 -1.61 -4.62 -1.38
CA ARG A 35 -0.89 -4.37 -2.61
C ARG A 35 0.02 -3.15 -2.54
N HIS A 36 -0.19 -2.27 -1.55
CA HIS A 36 0.59 -1.04 -1.36
C HIS A 36 0.92 -0.82 0.13
N PRO A 37 1.77 -1.69 0.74
CA PRO A 37 2.08 -1.59 2.17
C PRO A 37 2.75 -0.27 2.54
N ASN A 38 3.57 0.28 1.64
CA ASN A 38 4.19 1.58 1.83
C ASN A 38 3.18 2.73 1.85
N TYR A 39 2.15 2.70 0.99
CA TYR A 39 1.10 3.73 0.98
C TYR A 39 0.27 3.68 2.27
N PHE A 40 0.00 2.47 2.77
CA PHE A 40 -0.62 2.33 4.09
C PHE A 40 0.28 2.85 5.21
N GLY A 41 1.59 2.61 5.11
CA GLY A 41 2.59 3.17 6.01
C GLY A 41 2.52 4.70 6.09
N ASP A 42 2.62 5.38 4.95
CA ASP A 42 2.53 6.84 4.82
C ASP A 42 1.20 7.38 5.35
N PHE A 43 0.08 6.74 4.98
CA PHE A 43 -1.24 7.05 5.54
C PHE A 43 -1.25 7.03 7.08
N MET A 44 -0.73 5.98 7.71
CA MET A 44 -0.66 5.94 9.17
C MET A 44 0.24 7.03 9.75
N VAL A 45 1.32 7.41 9.06
CA VAL A 45 2.22 8.49 9.51
C VAL A 45 1.46 9.82 9.53
N TRP A 46 0.72 10.17 8.47
CA TRP A 46 -0.08 11.39 8.41
C TRP A 46 -1.17 11.45 9.48
N TRP A 47 -1.88 10.34 9.69
CA TRP A 47 -2.88 10.26 10.75
C TRP A 47 -2.24 10.34 12.15
N GLY A 48 -1.05 9.76 12.34
CA GLY A 48 -0.29 9.89 13.59
C GLY A 48 0.11 11.33 13.90
N HIS A 49 0.64 12.06 12.91
CA HIS A 49 0.97 13.49 13.05
C HIS A 49 -0.26 14.32 13.40
N PHE A 50 -1.39 14.07 12.74
CA PHE A 50 -2.64 14.74 13.04
C PHE A 50 -3.10 14.49 14.48
N LEU A 51 -3.06 13.26 14.97
CA LEU A 51 -3.46 12.94 16.35
C LEU A 51 -2.57 13.65 17.38
N ILE A 52 -1.26 13.76 17.12
CA ILE A 52 -0.32 14.53 17.96
C ILE A 52 -0.67 16.02 17.92
N ALA A 53 -0.94 16.59 16.73
CA ALA A 53 -1.33 17.99 16.63
C ALA A 53 -2.67 18.27 17.33
N ALA A 54 -3.65 17.40 17.11
CA ALA A 54 -5.00 17.50 17.68
C ALA A 54 -5.02 17.47 19.21
N SER A 55 -4.01 16.88 19.87
CA SER A 55 -3.93 16.87 21.34
C SER A 55 -3.57 18.23 21.95
N VAL A 56 -3.10 19.20 21.15
CA VAL A 56 -2.65 20.52 21.64
C VAL A 56 -3.80 21.53 21.75
N GLY A 57 -4.88 21.36 20.98
CA GLY A 57 -6.03 22.26 21.01
C GLY A 57 -6.81 22.31 19.70
N TRP A 58 -7.77 23.23 19.60
CA TRP A 58 -8.67 23.34 18.44
C TRP A 58 -7.91 23.65 17.14
N GLN A 59 -6.79 24.38 17.22
CA GLN A 59 -5.91 24.66 16.09
C GLN A 59 -5.30 23.36 15.53
N GLY A 60 -5.01 22.40 16.41
CA GLY A 60 -4.56 21.06 16.05
C GLY A 60 -5.62 20.28 15.26
N LEU A 61 -6.88 20.36 15.68
CA LEU A 61 -7.99 19.75 14.95
C LEU A 61 -8.15 20.31 13.54
N ALA A 62 -7.89 21.61 13.34
CA ALA A 62 -7.93 22.23 12.02
C ALA A 62 -6.92 21.61 11.03
N THR A 63 -5.86 20.95 11.52
CA THR A 63 -4.86 20.29 10.66
C THR A 63 -5.35 18.98 10.02
N ILE A 64 -6.58 18.53 10.32
CA ILE A 64 -7.21 17.33 9.72
C ILE A 64 -7.24 17.36 8.19
N ILE A 65 -7.19 18.54 7.58
CA ILE A 65 -7.09 18.68 6.13
C ILE A 65 -5.86 17.96 5.56
N GLY A 66 -4.74 17.94 6.28
CA GLY A 66 -3.50 17.26 5.88
C GLY A 66 -3.68 15.76 5.65
N PRO A 67 -4.01 14.95 6.68
CA PRO A 67 -4.21 13.51 6.50
C PRO A 67 -5.38 13.18 5.55
N VAL A 68 -6.43 14.00 5.48
CA VAL A 68 -7.55 13.79 4.54
C VAL A 68 -7.08 13.94 3.10
N VAL A 69 -6.39 15.04 2.77
CA VAL A 69 -5.87 15.26 1.42
C VAL A 69 -4.89 14.15 1.04
N MET A 70 -3.96 13.79 1.93
CA MET A 70 -3.01 12.71 1.67
C MET A 70 -3.68 11.35 1.50
N SER A 71 -4.72 11.05 2.28
CA SER A 71 -5.53 9.84 2.12
C SER A 71 -6.15 9.76 0.71
N ILE A 72 -6.68 10.87 0.20
CA ILE A 72 -7.25 10.95 -1.14
C ILE A 72 -6.17 10.73 -2.21
N LEU A 73 -5.02 11.41 -2.07
CA LEU A 73 -3.93 11.28 -3.03
C LEU A 73 -3.42 9.84 -3.13
N LEU A 74 -3.18 9.20 -1.98
CA LEU A 74 -2.70 7.81 -1.92
C LEU A 74 -3.71 6.80 -2.50
N MET A 75 -5.01 6.94 -2.18
CA MET A 75 -6.03 5.97 -2.57
C MET A 75 -6.64 6.19 -3.96
N ARG A 76 -6.68 7.44 -4.45
CA ARG A 76 -7.44 7.78 -5.67
C ARG A 76 -6.58 8.37 -6.79
N VAL A 77 -5.56 9.14 -6.45
CA VAL A 77 -4.77 9.92 -7.41
C VAL A 77 -3.39 9.29 -7.66
N SER A 78 -3.01 8.29 -6.87
CA SER A 78 -1.73 7.62 -7.05
C SER A 78 -1.68 6.89 -8.40
N GLY A 79 -0.50 6.94 -9.04
CA GLY A 79 -0.21 6.21 -10.27
C GLY A 79 -0.33 4.69 -10.12
N ALA A 80 -0.61 4.17 -8.92
CA ALA A 80 -0.83 2.76 -8.64
C ALA A 80 -1.86 2.13 -9.57
N ARG A 81 -3.00 2.77 -9.86
CA ARG A 81 -4.00 2.20 -10.80
C ARG A 81 -3.50 2.08 -12.24
N LEU A 82 -2.75 3.07 -12.71
CA LEU A 82 -2.13 3.04 -14.04
C LEU A 82 -1.02 1.99 -14.09
N LEU A 83 -0.21 1.90 -13.04
CA LEU A 83 0.83 0.91 -12.88
C LEU A 83 0.25 -0.51 -12.85
N GLU A 84 -0.83 -0.73 -12.10
CA GLU A 84 -1.53 -2.01 -12.01
C GLU A 84 -2.05 -2.48 -13.36
N LYS A 85 -2.66 -1.58 -14.16
CA LYS A 85 -3.08 -1.90 -15.53
C LYS A 85 -1.90 -2.34 -16.41
N GLY A 86 -0.73 -1.74 -16.23
CA GLY A 86 0.49 -2.15 -16.91
C GLY A 86 1.05 -3.48 -16.40
N LEU A 87 0.97 -3.73 -15.10
CA LEU A 87 1.45 -4.96 -14.46
C LEU A 87 0.61 -6.18 -14.84
N LYS A 88 -0.71 -6.03 -14.95
CA LYS A 88 -1.61 -7.08 -15.47
C LYS A 88 -1.16 -7.61 -16.84
N LYS A 89 -0.61 -6.74 -17.69
CA LYS A 89 -0.12 -7.11 -19.03
C LYS A 89 1.29 -7.70 -19.04
N ARG A 90 2.08 -7.46 -17.99
CA ARG A 90 3.53 -7.76 -17.97
C ARG A 90 3.92 -8.87 -16.98
N ARG A 91 3.01 -9.26 -16.08
CA ARG A 91 3.27 -10.23 -15.02
C ARG A 91 2.16 -11.26 -14.94
N ASP A 92 2.50 -12.49 -15.26
CA ASP A 92 1.61 -13.62 -15.14
C ASP A 92 1.19 -13.81 -13.66
N GLY A 93 -0.09 -14.07 -13.42
CA GLY A 93 -0.66 -14.25 -12.08
C GLY A 93 -0.93 -12.96 -11.29
N TYR A 94 -0.77 -11.77 -11.91
CA TYR A 94 -1.09 -10.51 -11.23
C TYR A 94 -2.60 -10.31 -11.00
N ASP A 95 -3.45 -10.84 -11.88
CA ASP A 95 -4.91 -10.81 -11.68
C ASP A 95 -5.33 -11.62 -10.46
N ASP A 96 -4.75 -12.82 -10.28
CA ASP A 96 -5.00 -13.65 -9.09
C ASP A 96 -4.52 -12.94 -7.81
N TYR A 97 -3.40 -12.22 -7.90
CA TYR A 97 -2.88 -11.43 -6.78
C TYR A 97 -3.83 -10.29 -6.40
N ILE A 98 -4.42 -9.60 -7.38
CA ILE A 98 -5.41 -8.55 -7.16
C ILE A 98 -6.69 -9.12 -6.55
N ALA A 99 -7.15 -10.28 -7.00
CA ALA A 99 -8.36 -10.91 -6.49
C ALA A 99 -8.22 -11.27 -4.99
N ARG A 100 -7.07 -11.81 -4.59
CA ARG A 100 -6.81 -12.26 -3.21
C ARG A 100 -6.33 -11.16 -2.26
N THR A 101 -5.68 -10.10 -2.76
CA THR A 101 -4.97 -9.13 -1.91
C THR A 101 -5.68 -7.79 -1.86
N SER A 102 -5.85 -7.25 -0.65
CA SER A 102 -6.42 -5.92 -0.44
C SER A 102 -5.63 -4.85 -1.18
N GLU A 103 -6.29 -3.82 -1.72
CA GLU A 103 -5.60 -2.71 -2.38
C GLU A 103 -4.74 -1.92 -1.41
N PHE A 104 -5.30 -1.57 -0.25
CA PHE A 104 -4.75 -0.53 0.60
C PHE A 104 -4.66 -0.97 2.07
N PHE A 105 -5.81 -1.19 2.71
CA PHE A 105 -5.83 -1.62 4.11
C PHE A 105 -5.31 -3.05 4.25
N PRO A 106 -4.31 -3.33 5.11
CA PRO A 106 -3.78 -4.67 5.31
C PRO A 106 -4.87 -5.62 5.80
N ARG A 107 -5.11 -6.71 5.08
CA ARG A 107 -6.10 -7.74 5.42
C ARG A 107 -5.53 -9.11 5.09
N PRO A 108 -5.91 -10.18 5.82
CA PRO A 108 -5.60 -11.53 5.40
C PRO A 108 -6.05 -11.78 3.94
N PRO A 109 -5.28 -12.52 3.12
CA PRO A 109 -5.65 -12.80 1.75
C PRO A 109 -7.00 -13.51 1.68
N ARG A 110 -7.81 -13.14 0.69
CA ARG A 110 -9.04 -13.87 0.39
C ARG A 110 -8.70 -15.22 -0.22
N THR A 111 -9.41 -16.27 0.18
CA THR A 111 -9.38 -17.54 -0.53
C THR A 111 -9.88 -17.31 -1.95
N PRO A 112 -9.16 -17.76 -2.99
CA PRO A 112 -9.70 -17.74 -4.35
C PRO A 112 -11.02 -18.53 -4.34
N VAL A 113 -12.10 -17.91 -4.78
CA VAL A 113 -13.32 -18.66 -5.07
C VAL A 113 -12.98 -19.49 -6.31
N SER A 114 -12.82 -20.80 -6.14
CA SER A 114 -12.67 -21.71 -7.27
C SER A 114 -13.89 -21.53 -8.21
N PRO A 115 -13.66 -21.43 -9.54
CA PRO A 115 -14.76 -21.31 -10.50
C PRO A 115 -15.70 -22.52 -10.46
#